data_AF-A0ABC8JL78-F1
#
_entry.id   AF-A0ABC8JL78-F1
#
_cell.length_a   1.000
_cell.length_b   1.000
_cell.length_c   1.000
_cell.angle_alpha   90.00
_cell.angle_beta   90.00
_cell.angle_gamma   90.00
#
_symmetry.space_group_name_H-M   'P 1'
#
loop_
_entity.id
_entity.type
_entity.pdbx_description
1 polymer ?
#
loop_
_entity_poly.entity_id
_entity_poly.type
_entity_poly.pdbx_seq_one_letter_code
_entity_poly.pdbx_strand_id
1 'polypeptide(L)'
;MIKIQQTLYKEPVECQPKIYQRIKTRNEVLTKGGSTKDVHNLEFRFVSSSSIKYEVGDVVELPPSQNPSAIDAFIENAIIWRQNYSSQ
;
A
#
# COMPACT_ATOMS: atom_id res chain seq x y z
N MET A 1 -0.04 -13.48 -14.17
CA MET A 1 -1.17 -12.96 -13.37
C MET A 1 -0.71 -12.89 -11.92
N ILE A 2 -0.36 -11.70 -11.43
CA ILE A 2 0.12 -11.52 -10.06
C ILE A 2 -1.10 -11.29 -9.17
N LYS A 3 -1.38 -12.21 -8.24
CA LYS A 3 -2.43 -12.04 -7.24
C LYS A 3 -1.84 -11.30 -6.06
N ILE A 4 -2.26 -10.06 -5.84
CA ILE A 4 -1.93 -9.32 -4.62
C ILE A 4 -3.02 -9.68 -3.59
N GLN A 5 -2.67 -10.46 -2.57
CA GLN A 5 -3.52 -10.64 -1.39
C GLN A 5 -3.00 -9.72 -0.29
N GLN A 6 -3.84 -8.82 0.20
CA GLN A 6 -3.55 -8.05 1.39
C GLN A 6 -3.72 -8.96 2.60
N THR A 7 -2.61 -9.31 3.24
CA THR A 7 -2.62 -10.04 4.51
C THR A 7 -1.94 -9.19 5.57
N LEU A 8 -2.69 -8.83 6.61
CA LEU A 8 -2.14 -8.23 7.83
C LEU A 8 -1.42 -9.33 8.61
N TYR A 9 -0.11 -9.52 8.39
CA TYR A 9 0.68 -10.42 9.21
C TYR A 9 1.23 -9.67 10.44
N LYS A 10 0.98 -10.25 11.62
CA LYS A 10 1.73 -10.02 12.85
C LYS A 10 2.79 -11.12 12.95
N GLU A 11 4.00 -10.87 12.45
CA GLU A 11 5.30 -11.48 12.83
C GLU A 11 6.35 -11.13 11.74
N PRO A 12 7.64 -11.01 12.09
CA PRO A 12 8.64 -10.49 11.17
C PRO A 12 9.05 -11.58 10.17
N VAL A 13 8.55 -11.48 8.94
CA VAL A 13 9.09 -12.23 7.81
C VAL A 13 10.44 -11.61 7.44
N GLU A 14 11.46 -12.45 7.34
CA GLU A 14 12.82 -12.09 6.93
C GLU A 14 12.79 -11.22 5.66
N CYS A 15 13.19 -9.96 5.81
CA CYS A 15 13.04 -8.96 4.76
C CYS A 15 14.02 -9.24 3.62
N GLN A 16 13.48 -9.81 2.53
CA GLN A 16 14.07 -9.74 1.20
C GLN A 16 14.48 -8.28 0.84
N PRO A 17 15.44 -8.08 -0.09
CA PRO A 17 15.96 -6.75 -0.38
C PRO A 17 14.83 -5.76 -0.68
N LYS A 18 14.67 -4.79 0.22
CA LYS A 18 13.66 -3.74 0.11
C LYS A 18 14.07 -2.80 -1.02
N ILE A 19 13.38 -2.88 -2.14
CA ILE A 19 13.58 -1.97 -3.28
C ILE A 19 12.62 -0.80 -3.11
N TYR A 20 13.18 0.29 -2.61
CA TYR A 20 12.45 1.50 -2.21
C TYR A 20 12.06 2.40 -3.39
N GLN A 21 12.52 2.10 -4.62
CA GLN A 21 12.28 2.93 -5.79
C GLN A 21 11.46 2.15 -6.83
N ARG A 22 10.14 2.24 -6.73
CA ARG A 22 9.19 1.75 -7.72
C ARG A 22 8.45 2.94 -8.30
N ILE A 23 8.46 3.09 -9.63
CA ILE A 23 7.52 3.99 -10.30
C ILE A 23 6.32 3.15 -10.71
N LYS A 24 5.14 3.46 -10.15
CA LYS A 24 3.87 2.90 -10.61
C LYS A 24 3.61 3.47 -12.01
N THR A 25 3.65 2.62 -13.02
CA THR A 25 3.51 3.03 -14.42
C THR A 25 2.09 2.89 -14.93
N ARG A 26 1.32 1.94 -14.38
CA ARG A 26 -0.08 1.74 -14.77
C ARG A 26 -0.96 1.30 -13.60
N ASN A 27 -2.19 1.81 -13.60
CA ASN A 27 -3.29 1.37 -12.76
C ASN A 27 -4.52 1.19 -13.64
N GLU A 28 -4.97 -0.04 -13.81
CA GLU A 28 -6.11 -0.32 -14.69
C GLU A 28 -7.21 -1.04 -13.92
N VAL A 29 -8.41 -0.48 -13.99
CA VAL A 29 -9.59 -1.08 -13.38
C VAL A 29 -9.96 -2.34 -14.18
N LEU A 30 -10.03 -3.49 -13.51
CA LEU A 30 -10.49 -4.74 -14.10
C LEU A 30 -11.96 -5.03 -13.75
N THR A 31 -12.53 -4.29 -12.80
CA THR A 31 -13.90 -4.46 -12.34
C THR A 31 -14.90 -3.76 -13.26
N LYS A 32 -15.96 -4.50 -13.61
CA LYS A 32 -17.09 -3.95 -14.36
C LYS A 32 -17.96 -3.08 -13.46
N GLY A 33 -18.65 -2.10 -14.06
CA GLY A 33 -19.64 -1.29 -13.35
C GLY A 33 -20.69 -2.17 -12.67
N GLY A 34 -21.02 -1.86 -11.41
CA GLY A 34 -21.96 -2.63 -10.59
C GLY A 34 -21.36 -3.81 -9.82
N SER A 35 -20.05 -4.06 -9.94
CA SER A 35 -19.34 -5.02 -9.08
C SER A 35 -19.27 -4.51 -7.63
N THR A 36 -19.39 -5.41 -6.66
CA THR A 36 -19.20 -5.11 -5.23
C THR A 36 -17.74 -5.00 -4.82
N LYS A 37 -16.83 -5.46 -5.69
CA LYS A 37 -15.38 -5.39 -5.50
C LYS A 37 -14.78 -4.39 -6.47
N ASP A 38 -13.69 -3.76 -6.04
CA ASP A 38 -12.83 -2.94 -6.88
C ASP A 38 -11.48 -3.64 -7.06
N VAL A 39 -11.14 -4.01 -8.30
CA VAL A 39 -9.96 -4.83 -8.62
C VAL A 39 -9.17 -4.12 -9.68
N HIS A 40 -7.88 -3.94 -9.42
CA HIS A 40 -6.96 -3.22 -10.30
C HIS A 40 -5.80 -4.11 -10.74
N ASN A 41 -5.40 -3.94 -12.00
CA ASN A 41 -4.12 -4.39 -12.51
C ASN A 41 -3.06 -3.30 -12.26
N LEU A 42 -1.96 -3.67 -11.61
CA LEU A 42 -0.87 -2.77 -11.26
C LEU A 42 0.40 -3.19 -11.98
N GLU A 43 1.01 -2.24 -12.70
CA GLU A 43 2.31 -2.44 -13.35
C GLU A 43 3.34 -1.50 -12.73
N PHE A 44 4.54 -2.04 -12.50
CA PHE A 44 5.66 -1.33 -11.89
C PHE A 44 6.86 -1.38 -12.82
N ARG A 45 7.54 -0.24 -12.97
CA ARG A 45 8.87 -0.18 -13.55
C ARG A 45 9.89 0.02 -12.44
N PHE A 46 10.93 -0.78 -12.48
CA PHE A 46 12.08 -0.64 -11.59
C PHE A 46 13.07 0.33 -12.21
N VAL A 47 13.45 1.34 -11.44
CA VAL A 47 14.43 2.37 -11.85
C VAL A 47 15.86 2.01 -11.48
N SER A 48 16.05 0.98 -10.65
CA SER A 48 17.37 0.49 -10.26
C SER A 48 18.03 -0.28 -11.40
N SER A 49 19.35 -0.11 -11.54
CA SER A 49 20.20 -0.84 -12.48
C SER A 49 20.29 -2.34 -12.16
N SER A 50 19.90 -2.77 -10.96
CA SER A 50 19.72 -4.18 -10.61
C SER A 50 18.40 -4.71 -11.16
N SER A 51 18.49 -5.74 -11.99
CA SER A 51 17.32 -6.50 -12.44
C SER A 51 16.75 -7.28 -11.27
N ILE A 52 15.47 -7.04 -10.95
CA ILE A 52 14.74 -7.89 -10.02
C ILE A 52 14.44 -9.19 -10.74
N LYS A 53 14.96 -10.29 -10.19
CA LYS A 53 14.60 -11.64 -10.62
C LYS A 53 13.32 -12.04 -9.91
N TYR A 54 12.40 -12.62 -10.66
CA TYR A 54 11.19 -13.23 -10.13
C TYR A 54 10.84 -14.44 -10.99
N GLU A 55 10.15 -15.39 -10.39
CA GLU A 55 9.57 -16.55 -11.05
C GLU A 55 8.04 -16.50 -10.98
N VAL A 56 7.39 -17.28 -11.85
CA VAL A 56 5.94 -17.37 -11.85
C VAL A 56 5.49 -18.05 -10.56
N GLY A 57 4.71 -17.34 -9.76
CA GLY A 57 4.25 -17.79 -8.45
C GLY A 57 4.81 -16.97 -7.31
N ASP A 58 5.87 -16.19 -7.55
CA ASP A 58 6.43 -15.29 -6.55
C ASP A 58 5.41 -14.22 -6.11
N VAL A 59 5.50 -13.85 -4.84
CA VAL A 59 4.66 -12.84 -4.21
C VAL A 59 5.42 -11.52 -4.16
N VAL A 60 4.73 -10.44 -4.51
CA VAL A 60 5.26 -9.09 -4.33
C VAL A 60 4.65 -8.45 -3.08
N GLU A 61 5.51 -8.04 -2.15
CA GLU A 61 5.07 -7.19 -1.04
C GLU A 61 5.00 -5.73 -1.50
N LEU A 62 3.88 -5.08 -1.16
CA LEU A 62 3.64 -3.66 -1.35
C LEU A 62 3.28 -3.07 0.01
N PRO A 63 4.22 -2.38 0.68
CA PRO A 63 3.92 -1.73 1.95
C PRO A 63 2.77 -0.74 1.75
N PRO A 64 1.71 -0.80 2.58
CA PRO A 64 0.63 0.17 2.48
C PRO A 64 1.16 1.57 2.86
N SER A 65 0.66 2.60 2.18
CA SER A 65 0.76 3.97 2.64
C SER A 65 -0.58 4.43 3.18
N GLN A 66 -0.54 5.29 4.19
CA GLN A 66 -1.74 5.90 4.73
C GLN A 66 -2.21 7.05 3.84
N ASN A 67 -3.53 7.29 3.80
CA ASN A 67 -4.11 8.46 3.12
C ASN A 67 -3.70 9.72 3.90
N PRO A 68 -2.96 10.67 3.30
CA PRO A 68 -2.50 11.88 3.99
C PRO A 68 -3.65 12.67 4.61
N SER A 69 -4.76 12.85 3.89
CA SER A 69 -5.92 13.60 4.40
C SER A 69 -6.58 12.92 5.60
N ALA A 70 -6.54 11.59 5.67
CA ALA A 70 -7.05 10.86 6.83
C ALA A 70 -6.12 11.01 8.04
N ILE A 71 -4.81 11.10 7.81
CA ILE A 71 -3.83 11.39 8.86
C ILE A 71 -4.02 12.81 9.38
N ASP A 72 -4.16 13.79 8.49
CA ASP A 72 -4.36 15.20 8.85
C ASP A 72 -5.63 15.35 9.71
N ALA A 73 -6.75 14.79 9.24
CA ALA A 73 -8.00 14.80 9.99
C ALA A 73 -7.87 14.10 11.36
N PHE A 74 -7.11 13.00 11.44
CA PHE A 74 -6.85 12.33 12.71
C PHE A 74 -6.06 13.23 13.68
N ILE A 75 -5.00 13.89 13.19
CA ILE A 75 -4.16 14.79 13.99
C ILE A 75 -4.99 15.99 14.48
N GLU A 76 -5.76 16.62 13.61
CA GLU A 76 -6.65 17.74 13.96
C GLU A 76 -7.63 17.34 15.06
N ASN A 77 -8.31 16.20 14.90
CA ASN A 77 -9.23 15.68 15.90
C ASN A 77 -8.53 15.37 17.23
N ALA A 78 -7.30 14.83 17.19
CA ALA A 78 -6.52 14.56 18.40
C ALA A 78 -6.12 15.85 19.14
N ILE A 79 -5.78 16.92 18.40
CA ILE A 79 -5.48 18.23 18.97
C ILE A 79 -6.72 18.85 19.61
N ILE A 80 -7.86 18.82 18.91
CA ILE A 80 -9.14 19.32 19.43
C ILE A 80 -9.54 18.55 20.69
N TRP A 81 -9.41 17.22 20.66
CA TRP A 81 -9.66 16.39 21.84
C TRP A 81 -8.75 16.79 23.01
N ARG A 82 -7.44 16.96 22.79
CA ARG A 82 -6.52 17.40 23.84
C ARG A 82 -6.97 18.73 24.44
N GLN A 83 -7.31 19.71 23.62
CA GLN A 83 -7.69 21.05 24.10
C GLN A 83 -8.99 21.04 24.92
N ASN A 84 -9.97 20.23 24.51
CA ASN A 84 -11.26 20.16 25.20
C ASN A 84 -11.23 19.34 26.50
N TYR A 85 -10.28 18.40 26.64
CA TYR A 85 -10.22 17.47 27.78
C TYR A 85 -9.01 17.66 28.70
N SER A 86 -8.09 18.60 28.42
CA SER A 86 -6.98 18.93 29.34
C SER A 86 -7.30 20.09 30.30
N SER A 87 -8.58 20.51 30.39
CA SER A 87 -9.06 21.60 31.25
C SER A 87 -10.12 21.16 32.26
N GLN A 88 -10.29 19.84 32.44
CA GLN A 88 -11.03 19.23 33.56
C GLN A 88 -10.03 18.57 34.50
#